data_AF-A0A7V9B195-F1
#
_entry.id   AF-A0A7V9B195-F1
#
_cell.length_a   1.000
_cell.length_b   1.000
_cell.length_c   1.000
_cell.angle_alpha   90.00
_cell.angle_beta   90.00
_cell.angle_gamma   90.00
#
_symmetry.space_group_name_H-M   'P 1'
#
loop_
_entity.id
_entity.type
_entity.pdbx_description
1 polymer ?
#
loop_
_entity_poly.entity_id
_entity_poly.type
_entity_poly.pdbx_seq_one_letter_code
_entity_poly.pdbx_strand_id
1 'polypeptide(L)'
;MATSSADNHCENRSKRGDELAELARYPDVAKLGHAVYTGEGLRLFLTTPSARFDGQTALDLLRGGNEERVLSALASDYEAIS
;
A
#
# COMPACT_ATOMS: atom_id res chain seq x y z
N MET A 1 11.54 36.06 2.65
CA MET A 1 12.12 34.78 2.20
C MET A 1 11.33 33.66 2.83
N ALA A 2 10.90 32.70 2.01
CA ALA A 2 9.95 31.66 2.36
C ALA A 2 10.58 30.56 3.23
N THR A 3 9.83 30.07 4.21
CA THR A 3 9.91 28.67 4.65
C THR A 3 8.49 28.17 4.87
N SER A 4 7.85 27.74 3.78
CA SER A 4 6.85 26.68 3.84
C SER A 4 7.56 25.42 4.32
N SER A 5 7.12 24.82 5.42
CA SER A 5 7.48 23.45 5.74
C SER A 5 6.40 22.80 6.59
N ALA A 6 5.49 22.16 5.86
CA ALA A 6 4.87 20.88 6.19
C ALA A 6 4.19 20.79 7.57
N ASP A 7 3.06 21.48 7.68
CA ASP A 7 1.88 20.88 8.27
C ASP A 7 1.60 19.55 7.53
N ASN A 8 1.94 18.39 8.11
CA ASN A 8 1.48 17.11 7.54
C ASN A 8 1.52 15.89 8.49
N HIS A 9 1.63 16.08 9.81
CA HIS A 9 1.81 14.95 10.75
C HIS A 9 0.56 14.49 11.52
N CYS A 10 -0.65 15.04 11.31
CA CYS A 10 -1.76 14.78 12.26
C CYS A 10 -2.98 13.97 11.77
N GLU A 11 -3.13 13.63 10.49
CA GLU A 11 -4.37 13.00 9.99
C GLU A 11 -4.37 11.45 9.96
N ASN A 12 -3.34 10.77 10.49
CA ASN A 12 -3.12 9.35 10.21
C ASN A 12 -3.84 8.34 11.14
N ARG A 13 -4.63 8.76 12.14
CA ARG A 13 -5.18 7.81 13.13
C ARG A 13 -6.53 7.18 12.78
N SER A 14 -7.33 7.80 11.90
CA SER A 14 -8.74 7.42 11.66
C SER A 14 -8.99 6.57 10.41
N LYS A 15 -7.96 6.28 9.58
CA LYS A 15 -8.11 5.51 8.33
C LYS A 15 -7.78 4.00 8.45
N ARG A 16 -7.25 3.57 9.61
CA ARG A 16 -6.63 2.24 9.85
C ARG A 16 -7.52 0.99 9.66
N GLY A 17 -8.82 1.17 9.49
CA GLY A 17 -9.77 0.10 9.12
C GLY A 17 -10.27 0.18 7.68
N ASP A 18 -10.16 1.36 7.06
CA ASP A 18 -10.63 1.63 5.71
C ASP A 18 -9.65 1.11 4.65
N GLU A 19 -8.35 1.04 4.98
CA GLU A 19 -7.29 0.54 4.09
C GLU A 19 -7.54 -0.87 3.53
N LEU A 20 -7.92 -1.81 4.40
CA LEU A 20 -8.27 -3.17 3.99
C LEU A 20 -9.63 -3.22 3.28
N ALA A 21 -10.54 -2.31 3.63
CA ALA A 21 -11.84 -2.18 2.95
C ALA A 21 -11.67 -1.62 1.54
N GLU A 22 -10.74 -0.69 1.32
CA GLU A 22 -10.36 -0.21 0.00
C GLU A 22 -9.67 -1.29 -0.82
N LEU A 23 -8.82 -2.10 -0.18
CA LEU A 23 -8.24 -3.27 -0.85
C LEU A 23 -9.30 -4.27 -1.33
N ALA A 24 -10.43 -4.37 -0.62
CA ALA A 24 -11.55 -5.22 -1.05
C ALA A 24 -12.17 -4.78 -2.39
N ARG A 25 -11.90 -3.55 -2.85
CA ARG A 25 -12.28 -3.06 -4.19
C ARG A 25 -11.38 -3.63 -5.30
N TYR A 26 -10.25 -4.22 -4.92
CA TYR A 26 -9.20 -4.77 -5.78
C TYR A 26 -8.96 -6.25 -5.43
N PRO A 27 -9.87 -7.15 -5.84
CA PRO A 27 -9.89 -8.54 -5.36
C PRO A 27 -8.62 -9.32 -5.73
N ASP A 28 -8.01 -9.04 -6.89
CA ASP A 28 -6.76 -9.68 -7.32
C ASP A 28 -5.59 -9.29 -6.43
N VAL A 29 -5.47 -7.99 -6.10
CA VAL A 29 -4.46 -7.49 -5.17
C VAL A 29 -4.66 -8.07 -3.78
N ALA A 30 -5.91 -8.11 -3.29
CA ALA A 30 -6.22 -8.68 -1.98
C ALA A 30 -5.86 -10.16 -1.92
N LYS A 31 -6.22 -10.94 -2.94
CA LYS A 31 -5.95 -12.38 -3.00
C LYS A 31 -4.46 -12.66 -3.03
N LEU A 32 -3.70 -11.96 -3.88
CA LEU A 32 -2.25 -12.14 -3.96
C LEU A 32 -1.55 -11.61 -2.70
N GLY A 33 -2.00 -10.47 -2.18
CA GLY A 33 -1.51 -9.88 -0.94
C GLY A 33 -1.66 -10.82 0.26
N HIS A 34 -2.79 -11.53 0.36
CA HIS A 34 -3.02 -12.54 1.39
C HIS A 34 -2.24 -13.84 1.18
N ALA A 35 -1.83 -14.14 -0.06
CA ALA A 35 -0.98 -15.29 -0.36
C ALA A 35 0.50 -15.02 0.01
N VAL A 36 0.94 -13.77 -0.10
CA VAL A 36 2.31 -13.34 0.23
C VAL A 36 2.47 -12.99 1.71
N TYR A 37 1.53 -12.20 2.25
CA TYR A 37 1.61 -11.62 3.58
C TYR A 37 0.45 -12.07 4.46
N THR A 38 0.70 -12.16 5.77
CA THR A 38 -0.37 -12.24 6.76
C THR A 38 -1.17 -10.93 6.78
N GLY A 39 -2.40 -10.91 7.32
CA GLY A 39 -3.23 -9.70 7.32
C GLY A 39 -2.56 -8.47 7.95
N GLU A 40 -1.70 -8.67 8.95
CA GLU A 40 -0.92 -7.60 9.58
C GLU A 40 0.23 -7.10 8.69
N GLY A 41 0.93 -8.03 8.02
CA GLY A 41 1.96 -7.72 7.03
C GLY A 41 1.41 -7.02 5.79
N LEU A 42 0.24 -7.44 5.31
CA LEU A 42 -0.46 -6.80 4.20
C LEU A 42 -0.85 -5.37 4.55
N ARG A 43 -1.37 -5.13 5.76
CA ARG A 43 -1.68 -3.76 6.19
C ARG A 43 -0.42 -2.88 6.26
N LEU A 44 0.69 -3.42 6.78
CA LEU A 44 1.97 -2.72 6.78
C LEU A 44 2.43 -2.41 5.35
N PHE A 45 2.37 -3.37 4.43
CA PHE A 45 2.72 -3.17 3.03
C PHE A 45 1.88 -2.06 2.36
N LEU A 46 0.57 -2.01 2.67
CA LEU A 46 -0.34 -0.99 2.12
C LEU A 46 -0.10 0.41 2.66
N THR A 47 0.35 0.53 3.90
CA THR A 47 0.51 1.80 4.60
C THR A 47 1.96 2.28 4.69
N THR A 48 2.92 1.40 4.39
CA THR A 48 4.34 1.71 4.43
C THR A 48 4.77 2.28 3.09
N PRO A 49 5.30 3.52 3.05
CA PRO A 49 5.90 4.05 1.84
C PRO A 49 7.15 3.27 1.50
N SER A 50 7.31 2.90 0.23
CA SER A 50 8.44 2.08 -0.22
C SER A 50 9.15 2.73 -1.40
N ALA A 51 10.48 2.58 -1.46
CA ALA A 51 11.28 3.07 -2.58
C ALA A 51 10.86 2.41 -3.92
N ARG A 52 10.37 1.17 -3.88
CA ARG A 52 9.80 0.46 -5.05
C ARG A 52 8.57 1.18 -5.64
N PHE A 53 7.91 2.02 -4.83
CA PHE A 53 6.72 2.79 -5.18
C PHE A 53 6.99 4.28 -5.31
N ASP A 54 8.25 4.68 -5.53
CA ASP A 54 8.64 6.09 -5.64
C ASP A 54 8.39 6.87 -4.33
N GLY A 55 8.48 6.17 -3.18
CA GLY A 55 8.17 6.76 -1.87
C GLY A 55 6.67 6.87 -1.56
N GLN A 56 5.81 6.39 -2.45
CA GLN A 56 4.36 6.30 -2.21
C GLN A 56 4.00 4.98 -1.50
N THR A 57 2.79 4.92 -0.99
CA THR A 57 2.23 3.70 -0.40
C THR A 57 1.53 2.89 -1.49
N ALA A 58 1.42 1.57 -1.31
CA ALA A 58 0.67 0.75 -2.25
C ALA A 58 -0.81 1.19 -2.35
N LEU A 59 -1.40 1.69 -1.26
CA LEU A 59 -2.74 2.28 -1.30
C LEU A 59 -2.85 3.53 -2.18
N ASP A 60 -1.84 4.40 -2.13
CA ASP A 60 -1.82 5.60 -2.96
C ASP A 60 -1.74 5.23 -4.45
N LEU A 61 -0.93 4.22 -4.79
CA LEU A 61 -0.88 3.65 -6.13
C LEU A 61 -2.23 3.06 -6.58
N LEU A 62 -2.91 2.30 -5.71
CA LEU A 62 -4.23 1.74 -6.00
C LEU A 62 -5.26 2.84 -6.29
N ARG A 63 -5.29 3.90 -5.45
CA ARG A 63 -6.15 5.07 -5.67
C ARG A 63 -5.81 5.82 -6.96
N GLY A 64 -4.53 5.86 -7.33
CA GLY A 64 -4.06 6.42 -8.59
C GLY A 64 -4.29 5.53 -9.82
N GLY A 65 -4.92 4.35 -9.67
CA GLY A 65 -5.16 3.42 -10.77
C GLY A 65 -3.92 2.59 -11.18
N ASN A 66 -2.85 2.63 -10.40
CA ASN A 66 -1.61 1.90 -10.65
C ASN A 66 -1.63 0.49 -10.02
N GLU A 67 -2.75 -0.22 -10.19
CA GLU A 67 -2.96 -1.55 -9.61
C GLU A 67 -1.90 -2.56 -10.10
N GLU A 68 -1.62 -2.57 -11.41
CA GLU A 68 -0.64 -3.49 -12.02
C GLU A 68 0.74 -3.39 -11.37
N ARG A 69 1.13 -2.20 -10.92
CA ARG A 69 2.42 -1.96 -10.26
C ARG A 69 2.47 -2.63 -8.89
N VAL A 70 1.35 -2.57 -8.16
CA VAL A 70 1.20 -3.22 -6.85
C VAL A 70 1.13 -4.74 -7.02
N LEU A 71 0.38 -5.23 -8.01
CA LEU A 71 0.32 -6.66 -8.35
C LEU A 71 1.69 -7.21 -8.74
N SER A 72 2.45 -6.49 -9.59
CA SER A 72 3.79 -6.91 -10.01
C SER A 72 4.77 -6.97 -8.84
N ALA A 73 4.67 -6.04 -7.88
CA ALA A 73 5.46 -6.07 -6.66
C ALA A 73 5.10 -7.30 -5.79
N LEU A 74 3.80 -7.53 -5.57
CA LEU A 74 3.30 -8.69 -4.83
C LEU A 74 3.71 -10.01 -5.49
N ALA A 75 3.63 -10.11 -6.82
CA ALA A 75 4.04 -11.30 -7.56
C ALA A 75 5.54 -11.55 -7.42
N SER A 76 6.37 -10.51 -7.51
CA SER A 76 7.81 -10.64 -7.25
C SER A 76 8.10 -11.11 -5.83
N ASP A 77 7.38 -10.59 -4.83
CA ASP A 77 7.55 -11.02 -3.45
C ASP A 77 7.05 -12.46 -3.24
N TYR A 78 5.97 -12.89 -3.91
CA TYR A 78 5.47 -14.27 -3.91
C TYR A 78 6.51 -15.26 -4.47
N GLU A 79 7.08 -14.94 -5.63
CA GLU A 79 8.12 -15.77 -6.27
C GLU A 79 9.41 -15.84 -5.43
N ALA A 80 9.67 -14.82 -4.61
CA ALA A 80 10.85 -14.78 -3.74
C ALA A 80 10.71 -15.64 -2.47
N ILE A 81 9.48 -15.95 -2.05
CA ILE A 81 9.19 -16.75 -0.85
C ILE A 81 8.79 -18.21 -1.15
N SER A 82 8.46 -18.52 -2.41
CA SER A 82 8.12 -19.87 -2.88
C SER A 82 9.34 -20.73 -3.16
#